data_AF-A0A892ZH44-F1
#
_entry.id   AF-A0A892ZH44-F1
#
_cell.length_a   1.000
_cell.length_b   1.000
_cell.length_c   1.000
_cell.angle_alpha   90.00
_cell.angle_beta   90.00
_cell.angle_gamma   90.00
#
_symmetry.space_group_name_H-M   'P 1'
#
loop_
_entity.id
_entity.type
_entity.pdbx_description
1 polymer ?
#
loop_
_entity_poly.entity_id
_entity_poly.type
_entity_poly.pdbx_seq_one_letter_code
_entity_poly.pdbx_strand_id
1 'polypeptide(L)' 'MTLLKPEDLLPEPVRPEDWECCNSECGDACIQTIYWNEKAKYDAQQKLWREQQNAAQDAAD' A
#
# COMPACT_ATOMS: atom_id res chain seq x y z
N MET A 1 -7.28 18.10 -7.30
CA MET A 1 -7.19 16.71 -6.81
C MET A 1 -6.86 15.85 -8.01
N THR A 2 -5.68 15.24 -8.03
CA THR A 2 -5.26 14.39 -9.16
C THR A 2 -5.99 13.07 -9.05
N LEU A 3 -6.73 12.68 -10.09
CA LEU A 3 -7.31 11.33 -10.20
C LEU A 3 -6.16 10.31 -10.26
N LEU A 4 -6.26 9.24 -9.48
CA LEU A 4 -5.27 8.17 -9.46
C LEU A 4 -5.42 7.33 -10.73
N LYS A 5 -4.34 7.20 -11.50
CA LYS A 5 -4.29 6.29 -12.64
C LYS A 5 -3.74 4.93 -12.20
N PRO A 6 -4.00 3.85 -12.96
CA PRO A 6 -3.41 2.54 -12.68
C PRO A 6 -1.88 2.56 -12.64
N GLU A 7 -1.24 3.41 -13.44
CA GLU A 7 0.22 3.60 -13.45
C GLU A 7 0.77 4.31 -12.20
N ASP A 8 -0.06 5.06 -11.48
CA ASP A 8 0.30 5.77 -10.25
C ASP A 8 0.07 4.93 -8.99
N LEU A 9 -0.50 3.72 -9.13
CA LEU A 9 -0.77 2.83 -8.01
C LEU A 9 0.53 2.23 -7.49
N LEU A 10 0.71 2.30 -6.18
CA LEU A 10 1.75 1.62 -5.47
C LEU A 10 1.60 0.12 -5.72
N PRO A 11 2.69 -0.60 -5.99
CA PRO A 11 2.65 -2.06 -6.05
C PRO A 11 2.28 -2.63 -4.68
N GLU A 12 1.62 -3.79 -4.67
CA GLU A 12 1.33 -4.48 -3.43
C GLU A 12 2.65 -4.86 -2.72
N PRO A 13 2.86 -4.44 -1.46
CA PRO A 13 4.08 -4.78 -0.75
C PRO A 13 4.11 -6.26 -0.44
N VAL A 14 5.28 -6.88 -0.65
CA VAL A 14 5.50 -8.30 -0.37
C VAL A 14 5.70 -8.46 1.14
N ARG A 15 4.85 -9.29 1.75
CA ARG A 15 5.03 -9.62 3.17
C ARG A 15 6.31 -10.46 3.32
N PRO A 16 7.26 -10.01 4.14
CA PRO A 16 8.42 -10.84 4.45
C PRO A 16 7.97 -12.00 5.34
N GLU A 17 8.68 -13.11 5.27
CA GLU A 17 8.37 -14.27 6.08
C GLU A 17 8.66 -14.01 7.58
N ASP A 18 8.02 -14.74 8.49
CA ASP A 18 8.11 -14.46 9.94
C ASP A 18 9.52 -14.61 10.54
N TRP A 19 10.40 -15.36 9.84
CA TRP A 19 11.80 -15.59 10.15
C TRP A 19 12.73 -14.56 9.51
N GLU A 20 12.22 -13.71 8.61
CA GLU A 20 12.99 -12.65 7.97
C GLU A 20 13.09 -11.44 8.92
N CYS A 21 14.31 -11.25 9.43
CA CYS A 21 14.86 -9.98 9.88
C CYS A 21 13.98 -9.16 10.87
N CYS A 22 13.78 -9.73 12.07
CA CYS A 22 13.30 -8.99 13.25
C CYS A 22 13.99 -9.47 14.55
N ASN A 23 15.11 -10.17 14.41
CA ASN A 23 15.90 -10.71 15.52
C ASN A 23 17.33 -10.20 15.34
N SER A 24 17.84 -9.36 16.26
CA SER A 24 19.17 -8.73 16.46
C SER A 24 20.15 -8.43 15.29
N GLU A 25 19.97 -8.96 14.09
CA GLU A 25 20.89 -8.90 12.94
C GLU A 25 20.45 -7.85 11.90
N CYS A 26 19.26 -7.25 12.06
CA CYS A 26 18.69 -6.30 11.08
C CYS A 26 19.04 -4.82 11.30
N GLY A 27 19.84 -4.48 12.32
CA GLY A 27 20.13 -3.08 12.67
C GLY A 27 18.88 -2.29 13.13
N ASP A 28 18.84 -0.99 12.84
CA ASP A 28 17.84 -0.04 13.37
C ASP A 28 16.41 -0.18 12.81
N ALA A 29 16.18 -0.97 11.75
CA ALA A 29 14.86 -1.12 11.13
C ALA A 29 14.51 -2.58 10.85
N CYS A 30 13.65 -3.18 11.68
CA CYS A 30 13.05 -4.48 11.38
C CYS A 30 12.28 -4.43 10.05
N ILE A 31 12.48 -5.43 9.18
CA ILE A 31 11.86 -5.48 7.85
C ILE A 31 10.33 -5.49 7.93
N GLN A 32 9.78 -6.08 8.98
CA GLN A 32 8.35 -6.05 9.26
C GLN A 32 7.84 -4.62 9.43
N THR A 33 8.58 -3.75 10.13
CA THR A 33 8.20 -2.34 10.31
C THR A 33 8.12 -1.61 8.98
N ILE A 34 9.07 -1.87 8.07
CA ILE A 34 9.07 -1.30 6.72
C ILE A 34 7.85 -1.79 5.95
N TYR A 35 7.60 -3.11 5.95
CA TYR A 35 6.43 -3.70 5.31
C TYR A 35 5.12 -3.08 5.81
N TRP A 36 4.93 -2.94 7.13
CA TRP A 36 3.71 -2.34 7.68
C TRP A 36 3.53 -0.88 7.28
N ASN A 37 4.62 -0.12 7.21
CA ASN A 37 4.59 1.27 6.75
C ASN A 37 4.23 1.38 5.26
N GLU A 38 4.79 0.51 4.42
CA GLU A 38 4.47 0.47 2.99
C GLU A 38 3.04 0.01 2.74
N LYS A 39 2.60 -1.03 3.47
CA LYS A 39 1.23 -1.54 3.43
C LYS A 39 0.21 -0.47 3.80
N ALA A 40 0.48 0.32 4.85
CA ALA A 40 -0.42 1.41 5.24
C ALA A 40 -0.61 2.44 4.12
N LYS A 41 0.46 2.79 3.39
CA LYS A 41 0.40 3.72 2.25
C LYS A 41 -0.36 3.11 1.08
N TYR A 42 -0.07 1.85 0.75
CA TYR A 42 -0.77 1.10 -0.28
C TYR A 42 -2.27 1.02 0.02
N ASP A 43 -2.66 0.58 1.22
CA ASP A 43 -4.06 0.44 1.62
C ASP A 43 -4.81 1.79 1.54
N ALA A 44 -4.18 2.89 1.97
CA ALA A 44 -4.75 4.23 1.88
C ALA A 44 -4.99 4.66 0.43
N GLN A 45 -4.03 4.41 -0.47
CA GLN A 45 -4.17 4.73 -1.88
C GLN A 45 -5.24 3.88 -2.55
N GLN A 46 -5.30 2.58 -2.26
CA GLN A 46 -6.31 1.67 -2.81
C GLN A 46 -7.72 2.02 -2.34
N LYS A 47 -7.87 2.60 -1.15
CA LYS A 47 -9.15 3.13 -0.69
C LYS A 47 -9.58 4.33 -1.55
N LEU A 48 -8.70 5.31 -1.72
CA LEU A 48 -8.97 6.50 -2.54
C LEU A 48 -9.28 6.13 -3.99
N TRP A 49 -8.55 5.17 -4.55
CA TRP A 49 -8.77 4.73 -5.93
C TRP A 49 -10.14 4.07 -6.10
N ARG A 50 -10.55 3.19 -5.16
CA ARG A 50 -11.89 2.59 -5.17
C ARG A 50 -13.01 3.62 -5.03
N GLU A 51 -12.84 4.59 -4.14
CA GLU A 51 -13.80 5.69 -3.98
C GLU A 51 -13.94 6.50 -5.27
N GLN A 52 -12.83 6.77 -5.98
CA GLN A 52 -12.85 7.44 -7.27
C GLN A 52 -13.56 6.62 -8.36
N GLN A 53 -13.33 5.30 -8.42
CA GLN A 53 -14.02 4.45 -9.39
C GLN A 53 -15.51 4.39 -9.14
N ASN A 54 -15.93 4.25 -7.88
CA ASN A 54 -17.35 4.23 -7.53
C ASN A 54 -18.03 5.56 -7.90
N ALA A 55 -17.41 6.70 -7.54
CA ALA A 55 -17.95 8.02 -7.90
C ALA A 55 -17.99 8.26 -9.42
N ALA A 56 -17.03 7.70 -10.17
CA ALA A 56 -17.02 7.78 -11.63
C ALA A 56 -18.11 6.89 -12.26
N GLN A 57 -18.43 5.74 -11.66
CA GLN A 57 -19.54 4.88 -12.08
C GLN A 57 -20.90 5.52 -11.77
N ASP A 58 -21.07 6.10 -10.59
CA ASP A 58 -22.33 6.76 -10.17
C ASP A 58 -22.64 8.01 -11.02
N ALA A 59 -21.63 8.64 -11.62
CA ALA A 59 -21.83 9.78 -12.54
C ALA A 59 -22.11 9.36 -14.00
N ALA A 60 -22.02 8.06 -14.30
CA ALA A 60 -22.28 7.50 -15.62
C ALA A 60 -23.66 6.83 -15.75
N ASP A 61 -24.43 6.75 -14.66
CA ASP A 61 -25.85 6.38 -14.59
C ASP A 61 -26.74 7.64 -14.57
#